data_AF-A0A328A9E3-F1
#
_entry.id   AF-A0A328A9E3-F1
#
_cell.length_a   1.000
_cell.length_b   1.000
_cell.length_c   1.000
_cell.angle_alpha   90.00
_cell.angle_beta   90.00
_cell.angle_gamma   90.00
#
_symmetry.space_group_name_H-M   'P 1'
#
loop_
_entity.id
_entity.type
_entity.pdbx_description
1 polymer ?
#
loop_
_entity_poly.entity_id
_entity_poly.type
_entity_poly.pdbx_seq_one_letter_code
_entity_poly.pdbx_strand_id
1 'polypeptide(L)' 'MEFSNALNEYLGGGSVTVKDRKGAEVLSLSCDAPWILMRLPAGTYTIEGQPVDSAAKPRSAPFTPPKTGQMRLVLQFPDA' A
#
# COMPACT_ATOMS: atom_id res chain seq x y z
N MET A 1 0.11 1.02 6.44
CA MET A 1 -0.44 1.01 5.06
C MET A 1 -1.85 0.47 5.17
N GLU A 2 -2.81 1.17 4.62
CA GLU A 2 -4.24 0.86 4.74
C GLU A 2 -4.90 0.94 3.36
N PHE A 3 -5.91 0.11 3.12
CA PHE A 3 -6.81 0.23 1.97
C PHE A 3 -8.14 0.82 2.43
N SER A 4 -8.71 1.73 1.65
CA SER A 4 -10.01 2.33 1.97
C SER A 4 -10.87 2.56 0.74
N ASN A 5 -12.19 2.55 0.90
CA ASN A 5 -13.12 2.92 -0.17
C ASN A 5 -13.38 4.45 -0.22
N ALA A 6 -14.33 4.87 -1.06
CA ALA A 6 -14.73 6.29 -1.17
C ALA A 6 -15.28 6.88 0.14
N LEU A 7 -15.81 6.04 1.04
CA LEU A 7 -16.40 6.43 2.32
C LEU A 7 -15.39 6.41 3.48
N ASN A 8 -14.11 6.10 3.21
CA ASN A 8 -13.04 5.89 4.19
C ASN A 8 -13.24 4.64 5.08
N GLU A 9 -14.03 3.67 4.64
CA GLU A 9 -14.14 2.38 5.31
C GLU A 9 -12.93 1.52 4.99
N TYR A 10 -12.46 0.75 5.97
CA TYR A 10 -11.35 -0.17 5.78
C TYR A 10 -11.73 -1.32 4.85
N LEU A 11 -10.91 -1.51 3.83
CA LEU A 11 -10.96 -2.70 3.00
C LEU A 11 -9.99 -3.73 3.59
N GLY A 12 -10.55 -4.84 4.07
CA GLY A 12 -9.75 -5.99 4.51
C GLY A 12 -9.24 -6.76 3.30
N GLY A 13 -8.04 -7.32 3.41
CA GLY A 13 -7.52 -8.20 2.37
C GLY A 13 -6.96 -7.48 1.15
N GLY A 14 -5.80 -7.93 0.68
CA GLY A 14 -5.28 -7.53 -0.62
C GLY A 14 -3.80 -7.83 -0.82
N SER A 15 -3.34 -7.57 -2.05
CA SER A 15 -1.94 -7.68 -2.42
C SER A 15 -1.27 -6.30 -2.45
N VAL A 16 0.01 -6.29 -2.09
CA VAL A 16 0.86 -5.10 -2.08
C VAL A 16 2.20 -5.45 -2.71
N THR A 17 2.65 -4.59 -3.62
CA THR A 17 4.00 -4.62 -4.19
C THR A 17 4.68 -3.29 -3.93
N VAL A 18 5.90 -3.31 -3.38
CA VAL A 18 6.74 -2.13 -3.19
C VAL A 18 7.94 -2.22 -4.12
N LYS A 19 8.16 -1.15 -4.88
CA LYS A 19 9.31 -0.99 -5.77
C LYS A 19 10.19 0.16 -5.29
N ASP A 20 11.50 0.00 -5.41
CA ASP A 20 12.45 1.09 -5.17
C ASP A 20 12.43 2.12 -6.32
N ARG A 21 13.23 3.18 -6.19
CA ARG A 21 13.36 4.23 -7.21
C ARG A 21 13.85 3.72 -8.57
N LYS A 22 14.53 2.57 -8.63
CA LYS A 22 15.00 1.94 -9.87
C LYS A 22 13.92 1.03 -10.49
N GLY A 23 12.77 0.89 -9.84
CA GLY A 23 11.68 0.01 -10.26
C GLY A 23 11.88 -1.44 -9.84
N ALA A 24 12.93 -1.75 -9.05
CA ALA A 24 13.15 -3.09 -8.55
C ALA A 24 12.16 -3.39 -7.42
N GLU A 25 11.51 -4.55 -7.49
CA GLU A 25 10.66 -5.02 -6.40
C GLU A 25 11.50 -5.30 -5.17
N VAL A 26 11.12 -4.70 -4.04
CA VAL A 26 11.76 -4.90 -2.74
C VAL A 26 10.86 -5.65 -1.75
N LEU A 27 9.56 -5.73 -2.05
CA LEU A 27 8.58 -6.44 -1.27
C LEU A 27 7.36 -6.76 -2.15
N SER A 28 6.85 -7.99 -2.06
CA SER A 28 5.54 -8.38 -2.57
C SER A 28 4.90 -9.33 -1.56
N LEU A 29 3.66 -9.03 -1.18
CA LEU A 29 2.92 -9.84 -0.21
C LEU A 29 1.41 -9.72 -0.42
N SER A 30 0.69 -10.73 0.06
CA SER A 30 -0.76 -10.66 0.28
C SER A 30 -1.03 -10.70 1.78
N CYS A 31 -2.03 -9.94 2.23
CA CYS A 31 -2.39 -9.83 3.63
C CYS A 31 -3.90 -9.75 3.77
N ASP A 32 -4.49 -10.56 4.65
CA ASP A 32 -5.94 -10.55 4.94
C ASP A 32 -6.33 -9.45 5.93
N ALA A 33 -5.35 -8.83 6.61
CA ALA A 33 -5.58 -7.77 7.58
C ALA A 33 -5.95 -6.44 6.89
N PRO A 34 -6.67 -5.53 7.58
CA PRO A 34 -7.04 -4.22 7.04
C PRO A 34 -5.85 -3.24 6.92
N TRP A 35 -4.70 -3.58 7.52
CA TRP A 35 -3.50 -2.77 7.45
C TRP A 35 -2.21 -3.59 7.54
N ILE A 36 -1.16 -3.06 6.92
CA ILE A 36 0.18 -3.63 6.92
C ILE A 36 1.15 -2.62 7.54
N LEU A 37 1.93 -3.07 8.52
CA LEU A 37 3.07 -2.31 9.06
C LEU A 37 4.36 -2.84 8.41
N MET A 38 5.10 -1.95 7.77
CA MET A 38 6.34 -2.29 7.05
C MET A 38 7.49 -1.43 7.55
N ARG A 39 8.66 -2.04 7.69
CA ARG A 39 9.91 -1.34 7.96
C ARG A 39 10.78 -1.42 6.71
N LEU A 40 11.07 -0.27 6.13
CA LEU A 40 11.91 -0.15 4.94
C LEU A 40 13.17 0.68 5.27
N PRO A 41 14.30 0.43 4.59
CA PRO A 41 15.43 1.34 4.61
C PRO A 41 15.04 2.75 4.17
N ALA A 42 15.91 3.73 4.45
CA ALA A 42 15.74 5.08 3.94
C ALA A 42 15.79 5.07 2.41
N GLY A 43 14.80 5.69 1.77
CA GLY A 43 14.68 5.70 0.32
C GLY A 43 13.32 6.19 -0.15
N THR A 44 13.19 6.37 -1.46
CA THR A 44 11.90 6.65 -2.11
C THR A 44 11.43 5.39 -2.80
N TYR A 45 10.15 5.09 -2.62
CA TYR A 45 9.51 3.89 -3.09
C TYR A 45 8.20 4.23 -3.79
N THR A 46 7.73 3.30 -4.61
CA THR A 46 6.35 3.26 -5.10
C THR A 46 5.70 2.04 -4.50
N ILE A 47 4.51 2.21 -3.93
CA ILE A 47 3.64 1.11 -3.54
C ILE A 47 2.54 0.96 -4.58
N GLU A 48 2.19 -0.28 -4.90
CA GLU A 48 1.01 -0.66 -5.64
C GLU A 48 0.20 -1.63 -4.78
N GLY A 49 -1.12 -1.46 -4.76
CA GLY A 49 -2.01 -2.32 -4.00
C GLY A 49 -3.30 -2.65 -4.76
N GLN A 50 -3.87 -3.81 -4.43
CA GLN A 50 -5.12 -4.31 -4.98
C GLN A 50 -5.90 -5.02 -3.87
N PRO A 51 -7.13 -4.59 -3.53
CA PRO A 51 -7.98 -5.29 -2.57
C PRO A 51 -8.34 -6.68 -3.08
N VAL A 52 -8.41 -7.65 -2.18
CA VAL A 52 -8.86 -9.01 -2.51
C VAL A 52 -10.35 -8.98 -2.90
N ASP A 53 -10.75 -9.87 -3.80
CA ASP A 53 -12.15 -10.06 -4.22
C ASP A 53 -12.88 -8.78 -4.67
N SER A 54 -12.13 -7.77 -5.13
CA SER A 54 -12.66 -6.49 -5.60
C SER A 54 -12.46 -6.32 -7.10
N ALA A 55 -13.47 -5.75 -7.77
CA ALA A 55 -13.35 -5.29 -9.15
C ALA A 55 -12.63 -3.94 -9.29
N ALA A 56 -12.22 -3.33 -8.17
CA ALA A 56 -11.48 -2.08 -8.17
C ALA A 56 -10.15 -2.22 -8.91
N LYS A 57 -9.71 -1.15 -9.54
CA LYS A 57 -8.42 -1.11 -10.24
C LYS A 57 -7.27 -1.01 -9.25
N PRO A 58 -6.08 -1.56 -9.58
CA PRO A 58 -4.89 -1.37 -8.76
C PRO A 58 -4.58 0.11 -8.57
N ARG A 59 -4.15 0.47 -7.36
CA ARG A 59 -3.77 1.85 -7.01
C ARG A 59 -2.31 1.88 -6.65
N SER A 60 -1.64 2.95 -7.07
CA SER A 60 -0.23 3.16 -6.74
C SER A 60 0.01 4.57 -6.22
N ALA A 61 1.00 4.68 -5.33
CA ALA A 61 1.41 5.95 -4.76
C ALA A 61 2.92 5.94 -4.46
N PRO A 62 3.63 7.06 -4.70
CA PRO A 62 4.98 7.21 -4.20
C PRO A 62 4.95 7.49 -2.69
N PHE A 63 5.97 7.04 -1.97
CA PHE A 63 6.19 7.39 -0.58
C PHE A 63 7.67 7.38 -0.21
N THR A 64 8.03 8.13 0.83
CA THR A 64 9.38 8.18 1.40
C THR A 64 9.24 8.02 2.91
N PRO A 65 9.65 6.87 3.50
CA PRO A 65 9.63 6.69 4.94
C PRO A 65 10.44 7.79 5.64
N PRO A 66 9.94 8.36 6.75
CA PRO A 66 10.67 9.37 7.49
C PRO A 66 11.92 8.75 8.15
N LYS A 67 12.95 9.57 8.40
CA LYS A 67 14.17 9.12 9.09
C LYS A 67 13.88 8.59 10.50
N THR A 68 12.84 9.11 11.14
CA THR A 68 12.38 8.72 12.48
C THR A 68 10.86 8.73 12.52
N GLY A 69 10.28 7.94 13.45
CA GLY A 69 8.83 7.85 13.61
C GLY A 69 8.16 6.95 12.58
N GLN A 70 6.85 7.11 12.43
CA GLN A 70 6.02 6.31 11.53
C GLN A 70 5.31 7.21 10.51
N MET A 71 5.09 6.69 9.31
CA MET A 71 4.26 7.30 8.28
C MET A 71 3.00 6.48 8.11
N ARG A 72 1.85 7.17 8.04
CA ARG A 72 0.60 6.57 7.60
C ARG A 72 0.46 6.77 6.09
N LEU A 73 0.09 5.69 5.40
CA LEU A 73 -0.18 5.68 3.97
C LEU A 73 -1.50 4.94 3.73
N VAL A 74 -2.38 5.57 2.96
CA VAL A 74 -3.70 5.04 2.61
C VAL A 74 -3.78 4.98 1.08
N LEU A 75 -4.03 3.79 0.53
CA LEU A 75 -4.48 3.66 -0.85
C LEU A 75 -6.00 3.67 -0.85
N GLN A 76 -6.57 4.68 -1.49
CA GLN A 76 -8.01 4.78 -1.65
C GLN A 76 -8.44 4.15 -2.97
N PHE A 77 -9.48 3.33 -2.91
CA PHE A 77 -10.13 2.65 -4.02
C PHE A 77 -11.59 3.16 -4.09
N PRO A 78 -11.85 4.30 -4.74
CA PRO A 78 -13.23 4.82 -4.87
C PRO A 78 -14.18 3.94 -5.67
N ASP A 79 -13.62 2.98 -6.42
CA ASP A 79 -14.30 1.99 -7.26
C ASP A 79 -14.43 0.61 -6.60
N ALA A 80 -14.08 0.51 -5.31
CA ALA A 80 -14.31 -0.66 -4.46
C ALA A 80 -15.63 -0.54 -3.68
#